data_AF-A0A939UJ37-F1
#
_entry.id   AF-A0A939UJ37-F1
#
_cell.length_a   1.000
_cell.length_b   1.000
_cell.length_c   1.000
_cell.angle_alpha   90.00
_cell.angle_beta   90.00
_cell.angle_gamma   90.00
#
_symmetry.space_group_name_H-M   'P 1'
#
loop_
_entity.id
_entity.type
_entity.pdbx_description
1 polymer ?
#
loop_
_entity_poly.entity_id
_entity_poly.type
_entity_poly.pdbx_seq_one_letter_code
_entity_poly.pdbx_strand_id
1 'polypeptide(L)' 'MFEKLKLRRKIRKLKIQIEELEKKRSRSQSALVDAILSNSIPDDQDVDYFNRYSERINSDRERIRELERKLKETK' A
#
# COMPACT_ATOMS: atom_id res chain seq x y z
N MET A 1 9.40 19.45 19.27
CA MET A 1 8.20 18.66 19.65
C MET A 1 7.09 18.67 18.59
N PHE A 2 6.73 19.84 18.02
CA PHE A 2 5.66 19.96 17.00
C PHE A 2 5.94 19.21 15.69
N GLU A 3 7.20 19.18 15.22
CA GLU A 3 7.59 18.49 13.99
C GLU A 3 7.48 16.97 14.12
N LYS A 4 7.93 16.40 15.24
CA LYS A 4 7.73 14.98 15.58
C LYS A 4 6.25 14.61 15.56
N LEU A 5 5.38 15.47 16.09
CA LEU A 5 3.93 15.25 16.07
C LEU A 5 3.36 15.29 14.64
N LYS A 6 3.81 16.24 13.80
CA LYS A 6 3.42 16.32 12.38
C LYS A 6 3.84 15.07 11.62
N LEU A 7 5.08 14.60 11.81
CA LEU A 7 5.61 13.38 11.18
C LEU A 7 4.79 12.15 11.59
N ARG A 8 4.53 11.96 12.88
CA ARG A 8 3.69 10.85 13.39
C ARG A 8 2.28 10.87 12.81
N ARG A 9 1.65 12.04 12.68
CA ARG A 9 0.33 12.17 12.05
C ARG A 9 0.36 11.79 10.57
N LYS A 10 1.37 12.21 9.82
CA LYS A 10 1.53 11.83 8.40
C LYS A 10 1.72 10.33 8.23
N ILE A 11 2.57 9.71 9.05
CA ILE A 11 2.78 8.26 9.07
C ILE A 11 1.46 7.54 9.35
N ARG A 12 0.70 7.97 10.35
CA ARG A 12 -0.61 7.36 10.68
C ARG A 12 -1.58 7.44 9.50
N LYS A 13 -1.67 8.58 8.82
CA LYS A 13 -2.53 8.74 7.63
C LYS A 13 -2.13 7.80 6.50
N LEU A 14 -0.83 7.66 6.23
CA LEU A 14 -0.35 6.73 5.21
C LEU A 14 -0.63 5.27 5.57
N LYS A 15 -0.54 4.89 6.85
CA LYS A 15 -0.90 3.54 7.30
C LYS A 15 -2.38 3.21 7.05
N ILE A 16 -3.28 4.14 7.41
CA ILE A 16 -4.72 3.99 7.13
C ILE A 16 -4.98 3.88 5.63
N GLN A 17 -4.31 4.72 4.83
CA GLN A 17 -4.43 4.67 3.37
C GLN A 17 -3.95 3.33 2.79
N ILE A 18 -2.83 2.79 3.29
CA ILE A 18 -2.35 1.47 2.89
C ILE A 18 -3.39 0.39 3.21
N GLU A 19 -3.97 0.40 4.41
CA GLU A 19 -5.01 -0.57 4.80
C GLU A 19 -6.23 -0.50 3.86
N GLU A 20 -6.65 0.70 3.46
CA GLU A 20 -7.75 0.87 2.49
C GLU A 20 -7.38 0.35 1.10
N LEU A 21 -6.16 0.60 0.64
CA LEU A 21 -5.68 0.12 -0.66
C LEU A 21 -5.52 -1.40 -0.66
N GLU A 22 -5.05 -2.00 0.43
CA GLU A 22 -4.95 -3.45 0.59
C GLU A 22 -6.34 -4.11 0.55
N LYS A 23 -7.34 -3.51 1.20
CA LYS A 23 -8.74 -3.95 1.09
C LYS A 23 -9.25 -3.90 -0.35
N LYS A 24 -8.98 -2.81 -1.08
CA LYS A 24 -9.40 -2.66 -2.49
C LYS A 24 -8.68 -3.65 -3.41
N ARG A 25 -7.41 -3.94 -3.15
CA ARG A 25 -6.60 -4.92 -3.89
C ARG A 25 -7.01 -6.36 -3.59
N SER A 26 -7.58 -6.64 -2.43
CA SER A 26 -7.89 -8.02 -2.01
C SER A 26 -8.78 -8.76 -3.00
N ARG A 27 -9.74 -8.08 -3.65
CA ARG A 27 -10.61 -8.71 -4.65
C ARG A 27 -9.81 -9.19 -5.86
N SER A 28 -9.01 -8.30 -6.46
CA SER A 28 -8.22 -8.66 -7.62
C SER A 28 -7.15 -9.70 -7.26
N GLN A 29 -6.58 -9.61 -6.07
CA GLN A 29 -5.66 -10.64 -5.57
C GLN A 29 -6.31 -12.03 -5.51
N SER A 30 -7.54 -12.15 -5.00
CA SER A 30 -8.27 -13.42 -5.00
C SER A 30 -8.51 -13.94 -6.41
N ALA A 31 -8.99 -13.09 -7.33
CA ALA A 31 -9.23 -13.48 -8.72
C ALA A 31 -7.95 -13.96 -9.43
N LEU A 32 -6.81 -13.28 -9.20
CA LEU A 32 -5.52 -13.69 -9.72
C LEU A 32 -5.06 -15.04 -9.15
N VAL A 33 -5.24 -15.27 -7.84
CA VAL A 33 -4.91 -16.56 -7.20
C VAL A 33 -5.78 -17.67 -7.76
N ASP A 34 -7.08 -17.44 -7.90
CA ASP A 34 -8.01 -18.42 -8.45
C ASP A 34 -7.60 -18.80 -9.88
N ALA A 35 -7.29 -17.82 -10.73
CA ALA A 35 -6.83 -18.07 -12.10
C ALA A 35 -5.55 -18.91 -12.17
N ILE A 36 -4.60 -18.65 -11.26
CA ILE A 36 -3.37 -19.45 -11.13
C ILE A 36 -3.70 -20.89 -10.75
N LEU A 37 -4.59 -21.09 -9.76
CA LEU A 37 -4.96 -22.42 -9.28
C LEU A 37 -5.75 -23.22 -10.32
N SER A 38 -6.55 -22.57 -11.16
CA SER A 38 -7.30 -23.20 -12.25
C SER A 38 -6.52 -23.32 -13.57
N ASN A 39 -5.26 -22.88 -13.64
CA ASN A 39 -4.49 -22.76 -14.88
C ASN A 39 -5.24 -21.98 -15.97
N SER A 40 -6.02 -20.97 -15.59
CA SER A 40 -6.70 -20.07 -16.52
C SER A 40 -5.96 -18.75 -16.65
N ILE A 41 -6.24 -18.03 -17.73
CA ILE A 41 -5.71 -16.68 -17.93
C ILE A 41 -6.50 -15.73 -17.00
N PRO A 42 -5.84 -14.93 -16.14
CA PRO A 42 -6.52 -13.95 -15.31
C PRO A 42 -7.16 -12.85 -16.15
N ASP A 43 -8.23 -12.24 -15.63
CA ASP A 43 -8.88 -11.10 -16.27
C ASP A 43 -7.97 -9.86 -16.27
N ASP A 44 -7.86 -9.19 -17.43
CA ASP A 44 -7.01 -8.01 -17.59
C ASP A 44 -7.35 -6.89 -16.60
N GLN A 45 -8.64 -6.71 -16.25
CA GLN A 45 -9.04 -5.71 -15.28
C GLN A 45 -8.54 -6.06 -13.88
N ASP A 46 -8.60 -7.34 -13.49
CA ASP A 46 -8.07 -7.77 -12.19
C ASP A 46 -6.55 -7.59 -12.12
N VAL A 47 -5.83 -7.87 -13.22
CA VAL A 47 -4.39 -7.61 -13.33
C VAL A 47 -4.09 -6.11 -13.15
N ASP A 48 -4.77 -5.25 -13.90
CA ASP A 48 -4.58 -3.80 -13.83
C ASP A 48 -4.91 -3.22 -12.46
N TYR A 49 -6.04 -3.66 -11.87
CA TYR A 49 -6.43 -3.25 -10.52
C TYR A 49 -5.40 -3.69 -9.48
N PHE A 50 -4.90 -4.91 -9.57
CA PHE A 50 -3.86 -5.42 -8.68
C PHE A 50 -2.57 -4.60 -8.79
N ASN A 51 -2.11 -4.34 -10.02
CA ASN A 51 -0.89 -3.59 -10.28
C ASN A 51 -1.00 -2.16 -9.76
N ARG A 52 -2.08 -1.46 -10.10
CA ARG A 52 -2.32 -0.07 -9.69
C ARG A 52 -2.31 0.11 -8.18
N TYR A 53 -3.00 -0.76 -7.44
CA TYR A 53 -3.00 -0.67 -5.98
C TYR A 53 -1.66 -1.10 -5.38
N SER A 54 -0.99 -2.10 -5.95
CA SER A 54 0.34 -2.52 -5.49
C SER A 54 1.39 -1.43 -5.63
N GLU A 55 1.42 -0.73 -6.77
CA GLU A 55 2.30 0.42 -6.98
C GLU A 55 2.05 1.51 -5.94
N ARG A 56 0.77 1.84 -5.70
CA ARG A 56 0.39 2.87 -4.73
C ARG A 56 0.79 2.48 -3.31
N ILE A 57 0.53 1.24 -2.90
CA ILE A 57 0.91 0.70 -1.59
C ILE A 57 2.43 0.77 -1.41
N ASN A 58 3.19 0.37 -2.43
CA ASN A 58 4.66 0.39 -2.37
C ASN A 58 5.19 1.82 -2.22
N SER A 59 4.66 2.77 -2.99
CA SER A 59 5.01 4.18 -2.86
C SER A 59 4.69 4.75 -1.47
N ASP A 60 3.51 4.44 -0.92
CA ASP A 60 3.12 4.91 0.41
C ASP A 60 4.00 4.25 1.51
N ARG A 61 4.41 2.98 1.34
CA ARG A 61 5.36 2.27 2.24
C ARG A 61 6.75 2.88 2.22
N GLU A 62 7.28 3.21 1.04
CA GLU A 62 8.55 3.94 0.91
C GLU A 62 8.47 5.29 1.62
N ARG A 63 7.37 6.01 1.42
CA ARG A 63 7.16 7.30 2.08
C ARG A 63 7.10 7.17 3.61
N ILE A 64 6.51 6.11 4.15
CA ILE A 64 6.56 5.83 5.58
C ILE A 64 8.00 5.64 6.05
N ARG A 65 8.80 4.82 5.36
CA ARG A 65 10.22 4.57 5.71
C ARG A 65 11.01 5.88 5.77
N GLU A 66 10.81 6.77 4.80
CA GLU A 66 11.44 8.10 4.80
C GLU A 66 11.03 8.96 6.00
N LEU A 67 9.73 8.99 6.31
CA LEU A 67 9.19 9.77 7.42
C LEU A 67 9.64 9.22 8.78
N GLU A 68 9.75 7.89 8.90
CA GLU A 68 10.27 7.23 10.10
C GLU A 68 11.76 7.53 10.30
N ARG A 69 12.56 7.54 9.24
CA ARG A 69 13.96 7.99 9.29
C ARG A 69 14.05 9.45 9.77
N LYS A 70 13.29 10.37 9.16
CA LYS A 70 13.25 11.78 9.58
C LYS A 70 12.81 11.93 11.03
N LEU A 71 11.85 11.14 11.48
CA LEU A 71 11.37 11.17 12.87
C LEU A 71 12.46 10.76 13.86
N LYS A 72 13.31 9.78 13.52
CA LYS A 72 14.46 9.36 14.33
C LYS A 72 15.55 10.42 14.36
N GLU A 73 15.81 11.09 13.24
CA GLU A 73 16.83 12.15 13.11
C GLU A 73 16.42 13.46 13.77
N THR A 74 15.11 13.70 13.95
CA THR A 74 14.61 14.89 14.64
C THR A 74 14.99 14.81 16.12
N LYS A 75 15.87 15.71 16.60
CA LYS A 75 16.25 15.82 18.02
C LYS A 75 15.07 16.26 18.90
#